data_AF-A0A8B8JXY7-F1
#
_entry.id   AF-A0A8B8JXY7-F1
#
_cell.length_a   1.000
_cell.length_b   1.000
_cell.length_c   1.000
_cell.angle_alpha   90.00
_cell.angle_beta   90.00
_cell.angle_gamma   90.00
#
_symmetry.space_group_name_H-M   'P 1'
#
loop_
_entity.id
_entity.type
_entity.pdbx_description
1 polymer ?
#
loop_
_entity_poly.entity_id
_entity_poly.type
_entity_poly.pdbx_seq_one_letter_code
_entity_poly.pdbx_strand_id
1 'polypeptide(L)'
;MRAATTKGLFIKFKIHRNTQCHLTLPLLLMANQATSPRLSALFSSFPGSPVHVPLKRVGTHNGSFHCDEALGCFMIRLTDRFNNAEIVRTRDPHVLEGLDTVLDVGGVYDPAQDRYDHHQKGFDEVFGHGFSTKLSSAGLVYKHFGKEIIAKELKVDEEHQDVHYIYLAVYKSFMEAIDAIDNGINQYDTDQPPKYVNNTHLSSRVGRLNLDWTDPDQSLEKENEAFRRAMALAGNEFMDSVRFHVNSWLPARSIVMETLVARQTVDPSGEIIVLNKFCPWKLHLFELEGEMKIDPPIKMREANNGGCKQLQYLLTGLRAESLYHHSGEV
;
A
#
# COMPACT_ATOMS: atom_id res chain seq x y z
N MET A 1 -28.01 44.08 20.91
CA MET A 1 -26.99 43.46 20.03
C MET A 1 -26.07 42.62 20.91
N ARG A 2 -26.12 41.30 20.79
CA ARG A 2 -25.26 40.37 21.56
C ARG A 2 -24.01 40.07 20.73
N ALA A 3 -22.84 40.26 21.31
CA ALA A 3 -21.57 39.77 20.77
C ALA A 3 -21.40 38.29 21.14
N ALA A 4 -21.17 37.44 20.15
CA ALA A 4 -20.84 36.04 20.33
C ALA A 4 -19.32 35.87 20.28
N THR A 5 -18.75 35.36 21.37
CA THR A 5 -17.33 35.03 21.51
C THR A 5 -17.14 33.57 21.09
N THR A 6 -16.47 33.33 19.97
CA THR A 6 -16.09 31.98 19.52
C THR A 6 -14.85 31.53 20.29
N LYS A 7 -15.04 30.55 21.18
CA LYS A 7 -13.94 29.82 21.83
C LYS A 7 -13.37 28.80 20.83
N GLY A 8 -12.12 28.98 20.42
CA GLY A 8 -11.37 28.00 19.63
C GLY A 8 -11.05 26.76 20.47
N LEU A 9 -11.46 25.59 19.98
CA LEU A 9 -11.19 24.30 20.56
C LEU A 9 -9.76 23.88 20.19
N PHE A 10 -8.82 24.00 21.13
CA PHE A 10 -7.47 23.44 20.97
C PHE A 10 -7.52 21.92 21.14
N ILE A 11 -7.37 21.18 20.04
CA ILE A 11 -7.16 19.73 20.06
C ILE A 11 -5.67 19.49 20.37
N LYS A 12 -5.38 18.92 21.54
CA LYS A 12 -4.03 18.46 21.91
C LYS A 12 -3.73 17.15 21.17
N PHE A 13 -2.78 17.16 20.25
CA PHE A 13 -2.21 15.94 19.67
C PHE A 13 -1.34 15.22 20.71
N LYS A 14 -1.64 13.94 20.98
CA LYS A 14 -0.86 13.10 21.89
C LYS A 14 0.22 12.36 21.10
N ILE A 15 1.39 12.98 21.02
CA ILE A 15 2.59 12.41 20.40
C ILE A 15 3.04 11.19 21.23
N HIS A 16 3.00 9.98 20.66
CA HIS A 16 3.65 8.82 21.25
C HIS A 16 5.14 8.83 20.92
N ARG A 17 5.96 9.25 21.88
CA ARG A 17 7.41 9.06 21.83
C ARG A 17 7.72 7.59 22.11
N ASN A 18 8.23 6.89 21.11
CA ASN A 18 8.80 5.56 21.32
C ASN A 18 10.16 5.73 22.02
N THR A 19 10.28 5.16 23.22
CA THR A 19 11.44 5.30 24.11
C THR A 19 12.70 4.63 23.56
N GLN A 20 13.83 5.31 23.79
CA GLN A 20 15.19 4.95 23.41
C GLN A 20 15.64 3.58 23.95
N CYS A 21 16.20 2.72 23.08
CA CYS A 21 17.11 1.66 23.49
C CYS A 21 18.56 2.13 23.29
N HIS A 22 19.25 2.41 24.40
CA HIS A 22 20.71 2.56 24.43
C HIS A 22 21.36 1.18 24.28
N LEU A 23 22.19 1.00 23.25
CA LEU A 23 23.11 -0.14 23.12
C LEU A 23 24.54 0.38 23.33
N THR A 24 25.05 0.17 24.53
CA THR A 24 26.48 0.22 24.84
C THR A 24 27.09 -1.15 24.56
N LEU A 25 28.00 -1.23 23.59
CA LEU A 25 28.91 -2.36 23.43
C LEU A 25 29.97 -2.33 24.54
N PRO A 26 30.38 -3.50 25.06
CA PRO A 26 31.79 -3.72 25.25
C PRO A 26 32.28 -5.01 24.58
N LEU A 27 33.46 -4.86 24.00
CA LEU A 27 34.33 -5.88 23.45
C LEU A 27 34.89 -6.74 24.60
N LEU A 28 34.75 -8.07 24.55
CA LEU A 28 35.66 -8.97 25.28
C LEU A 28 35.84 -10.29 24.52
N LEU A 29 37.09 -10.53 24.15
CA LEU A 29 37.62 -11.77 23.59
C LEU A 29 38.00 -12.70 24.76
N MET A 30 37.70 -14.00 24.68
CA MET A 30 38.55 -15.15 25.07
C MET A 30 37.73 -16.44 25.33
N ALA A 31 37.95 -17.42 24.45
CA ALA A 31 38.19 -18.85 24.66
C ALA A 31 37.42 -19.71 25.71
N ASN A 32 36.87 -20.81 25.15
CA ASN A 32 37.00 -22.21 25.56
C ASN A 32 36.05 -22.88 26.59
N GLN A 33 35.68 -24.10 26.19
CA GLN A 33 35.26 -25.29 26.93
C GLN A 33 33.77 -25.61 27.13
N ALA A 34 33.48 -26.85 26.77
CA ALA A 34 32.23 -27.58 26.85
C ALA A 34 31.78 -27.82 28.29
N THR A 35 30.46 -27.95 28.48
CA THR A 35 29.81 -29.02 29.27
C THR A 35 28.30 -28.80 29.24
N SER A 36 27.56 -29.81 28.76
CA SER A 36 26.10 -29.88 28.85
C SER A 36 25.67 -30.34 30.24
N PRO A 37 24.58 -29.81 30.80
CA PRO A 37 23.77 -30.55 31.76
C PRO A 37 22.45 -30.99 31.13
N ARG A 38 22.20 -32.30 31.17
CA ARG A 38 20.88 -32.90 30.98
C ARG A 38 19.93 -32.37 32.06
N LEU A 39 18.79 -31.83 31.65
CA LEU A 39 17.60 -31.70 32.49
C LEU A 39 16.47 -32.47 31.83
N SER A 40 16.21 -33.67 32.36
CA SER A 40 15.00 -34.45 32.12
C SER A 40 13.83 -33.77 32.83
N ALA A 41 12.98 -33.08 32.08
CA ALA A 41 11.68 -32.62 32.53
C ALA A 41 10.59 -33.48 31.90
N LEU A 42 9.88 -34.21 32.76
CA LEU A 42 8.64 -34.93 32.47
C LEU A 42 7.58 -33.93 32.00
N PHE A 43 7.23 -33.95 30.72
CA PHE A 43 6.00 -33.34 30.22
C PHE A 43 5.00 -34.45 29.92
N SER A 44 3.92 -34.44 30.68
CA SER A 44 2.71 -35.22 30.45
C SER A 44 2.17 -34.93 29.04
N SER A 45 2.03 -35.99 28.27
CA SER A 45 1.40 -36.03 26.96
C SER A 45 -0.09 -35.65 27.05
N PHE A 46 -0.44 -34.47 26.55
CA PHE A 46 -1.81 -34.16 26.12
C PHE A 46 -1.97 -34.61 24.66
N PRO A 47 -2.90 -35.52 24.31
CA PRO A 47 -3.18 -35.85 22.92
C PRO A 47 -4.19 -34.85 22.38
N GLY A 48 -3.72 -33.64 22.05
CA GLY A 48 -4.46 -32.72 21.21
C GLY A 48 -3.93 -32.84 19.79
N SER A 49 -4.53 -33.70 18.96
CA SER A 49 -4.31 -33.59 17.51
C SER A 49 -4.65 -32.16 17.09
N PRO A 50 -3.81 -31.48 16.28
CA PRO A 50 -4.17 -30.16 15.77
C PRO A 50 -5.48 -30.33 15.00
N VAL A 51 -6.53 -29.63 15.45
CA VAL A 51 -7.81 -29.56 14.73
C VAL A 51 -7.48 -28.92 13.39
N HIS A 52 -7.46 -29.73 12.34
CA HIS A 52 -7.23 -29.27 10.98
C HIS A 52 -8.50 -28.56 10.51
N VAL A 53 -8.64 -27.29 10.86
CA VAL A 53 -9.68 -26.44 10.28
C VAL A 53 -9.43 -26.44 8.78
N PRO A 54 -10.39 -26.84 7.93
CA PRO A 54 -10.20 -26.81 6.48
C PRO A 54 -9.83 -25.38 6.08
N LEU A 55 -8.81 -25.23 5.23
CA LEU A 55 -8.48 -23.93 4.67
C LEU A 55 -9.69 -23.43 3.87
N LYS A 56 -9.97 -22.13 4.00
CA LYS A 56 -10.92 -21.44 3.13
C LYS A 56 -10.49 -21.56 1.67
N ARG A 57 -11.43 -21.48 0.75
CA ARG A 57 -11.19 -21.64 -0.69
C ARG A 57 -11.63 -20.40 -1.45
N VAL A 58 -10.70 -19.84 -2.23
CA VAL A 58 -10.88 -18.63 -3.05
C VAL A 58 -10.91 -19.05 -4.51
N GLY A 59 -11.98 -18.71 -5.22
CA GLY A 59 -12.13 -18.95 -6.64
C GLY A 59 -11.60 -17.81 -7.50
N THR A 60 -10.96 -18.15 -8.62
CA THR A 60 -10.72 -17.22 -9.74
C THR A 60 -10.71 -17.99 -11.05
N HIS A 61 -10.58 -17.34 -12.20
CA HIS A 61 -10.59 -18.04 -13.48
C HIS A 61 -9.28 -18.80 -13.75
N ASN A 62 -9.38 -19.88 -14.54
CA ASN A 62 -8.23 -20.59 -15.11
C ASN A 62 -7.81 -19.99 -16.47
N GLY A 63 -6.80 -20.56 -17.13
CA GLY A 63 -6.27 -20.06 -18.40
C GLY A 63 -5.28 -18.91 -18.22
N SER A 64 -5.15 -18.08 -19.26
CA SER A 64 -4.35 -16.85 -19.18
C SER A 64 -4.84 -15.98 -18.04
N PHE A 65 -3.88 -15.44 -17.28
CA PHE A 65 -4.12 -14.61 -16.11
C PHE A 65 -3.57 -13.19 -16.27
N HIS A 66 -4.15 -12.27 -15.53
CA HIS A 66 -3.80 -10.86 -15.46
C HIS A 66 -3.22 -10.51 -14.09
N CYS A 67 -3.06 -9.22 -13.85
CA CYS A 67 -2.44 -8.71 -12.64
C CYS A 67 -3.43 -8.55 -11.50
N ASP A 68 -4.68 -8.25 -11.82
CA ASP A 68 -5.69 -7.91 -10.84
C ASP A 68 -6.17 -9.15 -10.09
N GLU A 69 -6.43 -10.28 -10.74
CA GLU A 69 -6.82 -11.50 -10.05
C GLU A 69 -5.64 -12.17 -9.35
N ALA A 70 -4.42 -12.06 -9.90
CA ALA A 70 -3.20 -12.48 -9.20
C ALA A 70 -2.95 -11.67 -7.92
N LEU A 71 -3.10 -10.34 -7.97
CA LEU A 71 -2.94 -9.47 -6.81
C LEU A 71 -4.11 -9.63 -5.82
N GLY A 72 -5.35 -9.69 -6.29
CA GLY A 72 -6.55 -9.93 -5.49
C GLY A 72 -6.46 -11.24 -4.71
N CYS A 73 -6.06 -12.33 -5.35
CA CYS A 73 -5.81 -13.63 -4.71
C CYS A 73 -4.71 -13.53 -3.64
N PHE A 74 -3.68 -12.72 -3.85
CA PHE A 74 -2.63 -12.53 -2.85
C PHE A 74 -3.15 -11.74 -1.65
N MET A 75 -3.78 -10.58 -1.88
CA MET A 75 -4.26 -9.69 -0.83
C MET A 75 -5.31 -10.37 0.07
N ILE A 76 -6.29 -11.06 -0.52
CA ILE A 76 -7.34 -11.70 0.26
C ILE A 76 -6.77 -12.75 1.22
N ARG A 77 -5.68 -13.44 0.86
CA ARG A 77 -4.98 -14.42 1.69
C ARG A 77 -4.22 -13.82 2.89
N LEU A 78 -4.08 -12.49 2.96
CA LEU A 78 -3.52 -11.77 4.11
C LEU A 78 -4.60 -11.41 5.16
N THR A 79 -5.88 -11.56 4.81
CA THR A 79 -7.00 -11.23 5.69
C THR A 79 -7.21 -12.31 6.75
N ASP A 80 -7.83 -11.99 7.88
CA ASP A 80 -8.12 -12.95 8.94
C ASP A 80 -9.11 -14.00 8.45
N ARG A 81 -10.10 -13.56 7.66
CA ARG A 81 -11.16 -14.43 7.16
C ARG A 81 -10.68 -15.47 6.16
N PHE A 82 -9.72 -15.10 5.30
CA PHE A 82 -9.23 -15.97 4.22
C PHE A 82 -7.73 -16.27 4.35
N ASN A 83 -7.19 -16.17 5.57
CA ASN A 83 -5.77 -16.37 5.83
C ASN A 83 -5.30 -17.70 5.26
N ASN A 84 -4.27 -17.66 4.40
CA ASN A 84 -3.71 -18.83 3.74
C ASN A 84 -4.71 -19.67 2.92
N ALA A 85 -5.85 -19.10 2.49
CA ALA A 85 -6.84 -19.81 1.69
C ALA A 85 -6.23 -20.51 0.47
N GLU A 86 -6.80 -21.64 0.12
CA GLU A 86 -6.50 -22.38 -1.11
C GLU A 86 -7.06 -21.61 -2.32
N ILE A 87 -6.24 -21.43 -3.36
CA ILE A 87 -6.68 -20.85 -4.61
C ILE A 87 -7.20 -21.96 -5.54
N VAL A 88 -8.43 -21.81 -6.00
CA VAL A 88 -9.10 -22.70 -6.94
C VAL A 88 -9.31 -21.94 -8.25
N ARG A 89 -8.67 -22.39 -9.34
CA ARG A 89 -8.76 -21.76 -10.66
C ARG A 89 -9.74 -22.52 -11.56
N THR A 90 -10.89 -21.93 -11.85
CA THR A 90 -11.97 -22.53 -12.65
C THR A 90 -12.96 -21.48 -13.15
N ARG A 91 -13.67 -21.79 -14.24
CA ARG A 91 -14.87 -21.04 -14.69
C ARG A 91 -16.16 -21.84 -14.52
N ASP A 92 -16.11 -23.03 -13.93
CA ASP A 92 -17.29 -23.86 -13.72
C ASP A 92 -18.19 -23.25 -12.62
N PRO A 93 -19.40 -22.76 -12.95
CA PRO A 93 -20.28 -22.13 -11.99
C PRO A 93 -20.66 -23.06 -10.83
N HIS A 94 -20.73 -24.37 -11.06
CA HIS A 94 -21.05 -25.35 -10.01
C HIS A 94 -19.91 -25.49 -8.99
N VAL A 95 -18.66 -25.33 -9.43
CA VAL A 95 -17.52 -25.30 -8.51
C VAL A 95 -17.50 -23.97 -7.75
N LEU A 96 -17.69 -22.85 -8.46
CA LEU A 96 -17.65 -21.50 -7.88
C LEU A 96 -18.70 -21.29 -6.79
N GLU A 97 -19.91 -21.84 -6.96
CA GLU A 97 -21.00 -21.76 -5.97
C GLU A 97 -20.59 -22.29 -4.59
N GLY A 98 -19.74 -23.33 -4.55
CA GLY A 98 -19.25 -23.95 -3.32
C GLY A 98 -18.02 -23.31 -2.70
N LEU A 99 -17.47 -22.22 -3.26
CA LEU A 99 -16.27 -21.54 -2.76
C LEU A 99 -16.61 -20.39 -1.79
N ASP A 100 -15.76 -20.21 -0.78
CA ASP A 100 -15.97 -19.22 0.28
C ASP A 100 -15.90 -17.76 -0.21
N THR A 101 -15.16 -17.51 -1.29
CA THR A 101 -15.07 -16.22 -1.98
C THR A 101 -14.68 -16.46 -3.44
N VAL A 102 -15.05 -15.55 -4.33
CA VAL A 102 -14.73 -15.63 -5.76
C VAL A 102 -14.33 -14.24 -6.27
N LEU A 103 -13.27 -14.20 -7.05
CA LEU A 103 -12.65 -13.00 -7.62
C LEU A 103 -12.56 -13.17 -9.14
N ASP A 104 -12.84 -12.11 -9.89
CA ASP A 104 -12.57 -12.05 -11.33
C ASP A 104 -13.25 -13.13 -12.19
N VAL A 105 -14.29 -13.76 -11.65
CA VAL A 105 -15.10 -14.75 -12.35
C VAL A 105 -16.48 -14.85 -11.71
N GLY A 106 -17.48 -15.26 -12.50
CA GLY A 106 -18.85 -15.48 -12.04
C GLY A 106 -19.81 -14.33 -12.34
N GLY A 107 -19.31 -13.16 -12.75
CA GLY A 107 -20.09 -12.01 -13.20
C GLY A 107 -20.88 -11.31 -12.09
N VAL A 108 -20.41 -11.40 -10.84
CA VAL A 108 -21.11 -10.86 -9.66
C VAL A 108 -20.15 -10.06 -8.78
N TYR A 109 -20.56 -8.83 -8.47
CA TYR A 109 -20.04 -8.06 -7.35
C TYR A 109 -21.08 -8.03 -6.22
N ASP A 110 -20.78 -8.72 -5.13
CA ASP A 110 -21.58 -8.74 -3.91
C ASP A 110 -20.64 -8.88 -2.70
N PRO A 111 -20.27 -7.76 -2.05
CA PRO A 111 -19.42 -7.78 -0.86
C PRO A 111 -20.02 -8.56 0.32
N ALA A 112 -21.35 -8.66 0.41
CA ALA A 112 -22.00 -9.41 1.48
C ALA A 112 -21.85 -10.94 1.31
N GLN A 113 -21.55 -11.39 0.08
CA GLN A 113 -21.29 -12.78 -0.27
C GLN A 113 -19.83 -13.04 -0.71
N ASP A 114 -18.95 -12.05 -0.53
CA ASP A 114 -17.54 -12.10 -0.92
C ASP A 114 -17.34 -12.49 -2.40
N ARG A 115 -18.13 -11.86 -3.26
CA ARG A 115 -18.02 -11.96 -4.72
C ARG A 115 -17.46 -10.64 -5.26
N TYR A 116 -16.32 -10.72 -5.92
CA TYR A 116 -15.53 -9.56 -6.35
C TYR A 116 -15.16 -9.69 -7.82
N ASP A 117 -16.16 -9.71 -8.71
CA ASP A 117 -16.00 -9.64 -10.16
C ASP A 117 -16.45 -8.27 -10.68
N HIS A 118 -15.81 -7.79 -11.74
CA HIS A 118 -16.02 -6.49 -12.36
C HIS A 118 -16.52 -6.57 -13.83
N HIS A 119 -16.62 -7.78 -14.40
CA HIS A 119 -16.93 -8.03 -15.82
C HIS A 119 -18.40 -7.82 -16.21
N GLN A 120 -19.29 -7.61 -15.25
CA GLN A 120 -20.72 -7.42 -15.49
C GLN A 120 -21.01 -6.16 -16.30
N LYS A 121 -21.97 -6.27 -17.22
CA LYS A 121 -22.41 -5.14 -18.04
C LYS A 121 -22.95 -4.02 -17.15
N GLY A 122 -22.43 -2.80 -17.38
CA GLY A 122 -22.82 -1.63 -16.60
C GLY A 122 -22.13 -1.49 -15.25
N PHE A 123 -21.11 -2.31 -14.95
CA PHE A 123 -20.29 -2.11 -13.76
C PHE A 123 -19.57 -0.75 -13.81
N ASP A 124 -19.80 0.06 -12.79
CA ASP A 124 -19.31 1.44 -12.65
C ASP A 124 -18.78 1.74 -11.24
N GLU A 125 -18.53 0.71 -10.43
CA GLU A 125 -18.01 0.88 -9.07
C GLU A 125 -16.60 1.49 -9.13
N VAL A 126 -16.40 2.51 -8.31
CA VAL A 126 -15.12 3.21 -8.12
C VAL A 126 -14.68 3.12 -6.66
N PHE A 127 -13.41 3.40 -6.39
CA PHE A 127 -12.89 3.42 -5.02
C PHE A 127 -13.61 4.42 -4.10
N GLY A 128 -14.09 5.53 -4.68
CA GLY A 128 -14.62 6.67 -3.93
C GLY A 128 -13.51 7.67 -3.62
N HIS A 129 -13.67 8.49 -2.57
CA HIS A 129 -12.63 9.43 -2.10
C HIS A 129 -12.06 10.39 -3.15
N GLY A 130 -12.81 10.69 -4.21
CA GLY A 130 -12.39 11.56 -5.31
C GLY A 130 -11.76 10.83 -6.50
N PHE A 131 -11.58 9.51 -6.43
CA PHE A 131 -11.13 8.69 -7.55
C PHE A 131 -12.32 8.29 -8.44
N SER A 132 -12.12 8.36 -9.75
CA SER A 132 -13.12 8.02 -10.77
C SER A 132 -12.77 6.78 -11.59
N THR A 133 -11.60 6.19 -11.35
CA THR A 133 -11.15 4.97 -12.02
C THR A 133 -12.04 3.80 -11.60
N LYS A 134 -12.59 3.11 -12.60
CA LYS A 134 -13.38 1.90 -12.40
C LYS A 134 -12.52 0.80 -11.79
N LEU A 135 -13.04 0.07 -10.81
CA LEU A 135 -12.28 -0.96 -10.11
C LEU A 135 -12.11 -2.24 -10.95
N SER A 136 -10.95 -2.88 -10.82
CA SER A 136 -10.69 -4.28 -11.17
C SER A 136 -11.03 -5.19 -9.99
N SER A 137 -10.88 -6.51 -10.15
CA SER A 137 -11.07 -7.46 -9.04
C SER A 137 -10.06 -7.22 -7.89
N ALA A 138 -8.82 -6.82 -8.20
CA ALA A 138 -7.86 -6.36 -7.17
C ALA A 138 -8.36 -5.10 -6.46
N GLY A 139 -8.87 -4.12 -7.20
CA GLY A 139 -9.41 -2.88 -6.65
C GLY A 139 -10.58 -3.13 -5.70
N LEU A 140 -11.47 -4.07 -6.03
CA LEU A 140 -12.58 -4.48 -5.17
C LEU A 140 -12.08 -5.15 -3.89
N VAL A 141 -11.13 -6.09 -3.98
CA VAL A 141 -10.52 -6.72 -2.79
C VAL A 141 -9.84 -5.66 -1.92
N TYR A 142 -9.08 -4.74 -2.52
CA TYR A 142 -8.44 -3.66 -1.78
C TYR A 142 -9.46 -2.73 -1.12
N LYS A 143 -10.57 -2.42 -1.80
CA LYS A 143 -11.64 -1.57 -1.25
C LYS A 143 -12.24 -2.14 0.05
N HIS A 144 -12.38 -3.45 0.14
CA HIS A 144 -13.02 -4.11 1.29
C HIS A 144 -12.05 -4.59 2.36
N PHE A 145 -10.81 -4.93 1.98
CA PHE A 145 -9.82 -5.55 2.89
C PHE A 145 -8.50 -4.79 3.02
N GLY A 146 -8.29 -3.74 2.22
CA GLY A 146 -7.03 -2.99 2.20
C GLY A 146 -6.70 -2.35 3.55
N LYS A 147 -7.71 -1.81 4.24
CA LYS A 147 -7.54 -1.26 5.59
C LYS A 147 -7.09 -2.31 6.59
N GLU A 148 -7.70 -3.51 6.59
CA GLU A 148 -7.32 -4.62 7.47
C GLU A 148 -5.83 -4.98 7.28
N ILE A 149 -5.38 -5.10 6.02
CA ILE A 149 -3.99 -5.42 5.69
C ILE A 149 -3.03 -4.34 6.22
N ILE A 150 -3.37 -3.06 5.99
CA ILE A 150 -2.58 -1.91 6.46
C ILE A 150 -2.53 -1.85 7.98
N ALA A 151 -3.67 -2.08 8.66
CA ALA A 151 -3.78 -2.08 10.11
C ALA A 151 -2.89 -3.15 10.75
N LYS A 152 -2.82 -4.35 10.15
CA LYS A 152 -1.90 -5.42 10.56
C LYS A 152 -0.44 -5.03 10.44
N GLU A 153 -0.05 -4.38 9.34
CA GLU A 153 1.34 -3.92 9.15
C GLU A 153 1.70 -2.79 10.14
N LEU A 154 0.76 -1.89 10.46
CA LEU A 154 0.94 -0.83 11.48
C LEU A 154 0.84 -1.34 12.92
N LYS A 155 0.18 -2.48 13.15
CA LYS A 155 -0.19 -3.03 14.46
C LYS A 155 -1.09 -2.09 15.27
N VAL A 156 -2.11 -1.55 14.61
CA VAL A 156 -3.14 -0.68 15.19
C VAL A 156 -4.53 -1.17 14.77
N ASP A 157 -5.58 -0.59 15.35
CA ASP A 157 -6.96 -0.86 14.93
C ASP A 157 -7.22 -0.36 13.49
N GLU A 158 -8.13 -1.03 12.78
CA GLU A 158 -8.49 -0.69 11.39
C GLU A 158 -9.03 0.74 11.21
N GLU A 159 -9.70 1.24 12.24
CA GLU A 159 -10.26 2.61 12.28
C GLU A 159 -9.23 3.68 12.68
N HIS A 160 -7.96 3.31 12.88
CA HIS A 160 -6.91 4.28 13.18
C HIS A 160 -6.70 5.24 12.01
N GLN A 161 -6.55 6.53 12.30
CA GLN A 161 -6.44 7.57 11.27
C GLN A 161 -5.28 7.34 10.30
N ASP A 162 -4.15 6.84 10.78
CA ASP A 162 -3.00 6.50 9.93
C ASP A 162 -3.28 5.37 8.94
N VAL A 163 -4.17 4.42 9.29
CA VAL A 163 -4.64 3.38 8.37
C VAL A 163 -5.37 4.04 7.21
N HIS A 164 -6.25 4.99 7.50
CA HIS A 164 -6.98 5.73 6.46
C HIS A 164 -6.04 6.53 5.54
N TYR A 165 -5.03 7.21 6.09
CA TYR A 165 -4.06 7.95 5.28
C TYR A 165 -3.27 7.03 4.34
N ILE A 166 -2.79 5.90 4.85
CA ILE A 166 -2.04 4.94 4.04
C ILE A 166 -2.95 4.25 3.02
N TYR A 167 -4.21 3.99 3.38
CA TYR A 167 -5.21 3.40 2.48
C TYR A 167 -5.46 4.26 1.24
N LEU A 168 -5.60 5.57 1.40
CA LEU A 168 -5.72 6.49 0.26
C LEU A 168 -4.39 6.62 -0.52
N ALA A 169 -3.26 6.67 0.17
CA ALA A 169 -1.95 6.85 -0.46
C ALA A 169 -1.53 5.63 -1.30
N VAL A 170 -1.74 4.42 -0.78
CA VAL A 170 -1.45 3.17 -1.49
C VAL A 170 -2.42 3.00 -2.68
N TYR A 171 -3.69 3.38 -2.54
CA TYR A 171 -4.59 3.36 -3.70
C TYR A 171 -4.06 4.24 -4.84
N LYS A 172 -3.80 5.52 -4.53
CA LYS A 172 -3.33 6.53 -5.48
C LYS A 172 -2.01 6.17 -6.16
N SER A 173 -1.08 5.59 -5.40
CA SER A 173 0.31 5.37 -5.87
C SER A 173 0.53 3.99 -6.48
N PHE A 174 -0.39 3.04 -6.25
CA PHE A 174 -0.20 1.65 -6.65
C PHE A 174 -1.47 1.02 -7.25
N MET A 175 -2.57 0.97 -6.49
CA MET A 175 -3.75 0.21 -6.91
C MET A 175 -4.47 0.80 -8.13
N GLU A 176 -4.59 2.12 -8.20
CA GLU A 176 -5.34 2.80 -9.28
C GLU A 176 -4.75 2.47 -10.66
N ALA A 177 -3.44 2.30 -10.78
CA ALA A 177 -2.80 1.90 -12.03
C ALA A 177 -3.17 0.46 -12.43
N ILE A 178 -3.33 -0.45 -11.47
CA ILE A 178 -3.78 -1.82 -11.74
C ILE A 178 -5.22 -1.80 -12.23
N ASP A 179 -6.09 -1.08 -11.54
CA ASP A 179 -7.49 -0.89 -11.92
C ASP A 179 -7.65 -0.30 -13.33
N ALA A 180 -6.90 0.77 -13.62
CA ALA A 180 -6.95 1.45 -14.91
C ALA A 180 -6.48 0.54 -16.05
N ILE A 181 -5.34 -0.15 -15.88
CA ILE A 181 -4.78 -1.02 -16.92
C ILE A 181 -5.74 -2.17 -17.24
N ASP A 182 -6.29 -2.79 -16.21
CA ASP A 182 -7.21 -3.91 -16.36
C ASP A 182 -8.53 -3.51 -17.05
N ASN A 183 -9.06 -2.34 -16.72
CA ASN A 183 -10.23 -1.78 -17.39
C ASN A 183 -9.93 -1.12 -18.76
N GLY A 184 -8.69 -1.19 -19.25
CA GLY A 184 -8.28 -0.60 -20.54
C GLY A 184 -8.34 0.93 -20.58
N ILE A 185 -8.20 1.58 -19.43
CA ILE A 185 -8.23 3.05 -19.29
C ILE A 185 -6.84 3.61 -19.61
N ASN A 186 -6.81 4.58 -20.53
CA ASN A 186 -5.58 5.28 -20.88
C ASN A 186 -5.14 6.23 -19.76
N GLN A 187 -3.83 6.37 -19.56
CA GLN A 187 -3.28 7.32 -18.57
C GLN A 187 -3.58 8.79 -18.88
N TYR A 188 -3.84 9.11 -20.15
CA TYR A 188 -4.16 10.46 -20.62
C TYR A 188 -5.34 10.40 -21.58
N ASP A 189 -6.26 11.36 -21.47
CA ASP A 189 -7.36 11.56 -22.41
C ASP A 189 -6.82 12.20 -23.70
N THR A 190 -6.34 11.38 -24.63
CA THR A 190 -5.75 11.82 -25.89
C THR A 190 -6.02 10.84 -27.02
N ASP A 191 -6.30 11.37 -28.21
CA ASP A 191 -6.44 10.59 -29.45
C ASP A 191 -5.08 10.27 -30.10
N GLN A 192 -3.98 10.86 -29.59
CA GLN A 192 -2.64 10.64 -30.13
C GLN A 192 -2.06 9.31 -29.64
N PRO A 193 -1.41 8.52 -30.52
CA PRO A 193 -0.73 7.30 -30.09
C PRO A 193 0.46 7.63 -29.17
N PRO A 194 0.84 6.71 -28.26
CA PRO A 194 1.98 6.92 -27.39
C PRO A 194 3.27 6.98 -28.21
N LYS A 195 4.20 7.87 -27.81
CA LYS A 195 5.50 8.03 -28.48
C LYS A 195 6.38 6.76 -28.39
N TYR A 196 6.15 5.93 -27.38
CA TYR A 196 6.81 4.64 -27.18
C TYR A 196 5.88 3.70 -26.39
N VAL A 197 6.10 2.39 -26.53
CA VAL A 197 5.40 1.36 -25.75
C VAL A 197 6.20 1.05 -24.49
N ASN A 198 5.56 1.12 -23.33
CA ASN A 198 6.19 0.78 -22.05
C ASN A 198 5.57 -0.49 -21.47
N ASN A 199 6.34 -1.60 -21.50
CA ASN A 199 5.91 -2.89 -20.93
C ASN A 199 6.68 -3.26 -19.64
N THR A 200 7.20 -2.24 -18.93
CA THR A 200 7.97 -2.44 -17.69
C THR A 200 7.10 -2.45 -16.43
N HIS A 201 5.84 -2.00 -16.53
CA HIS A 201 4.89 -1.98 -15.42
C HIS A 201 4.51 -3.39 -14.92
N LEU A 202 3.96 -3.43 -13.70
CA LEU A 202 3.64 -4.67 -13.00
C LEU A 202 2.70 -5.58 -13.80
N SER A 203 1.62 -5.06 -14.39
CA SER A 203 0.69 -5.90 -15.17
C SER A 203 1.36 -6.55 -16.39
N SER A 204 2.25 -5.85 -17.07
CA SER A 204 3.07 -6.43 -18.15
C SER A 204 4.03 -7.51 -17.63
N ARG A 205 4.61 -7.32 -16.43
CA ARG A 205 5.52 -8.30 -15.80
C ARG A 205 4.78 -9.56 -15.38
N VAL A 206 3.58 -9.42 -14.82
CA VAL A 206 2.68 -10.53 -14.51
C VAL A 206 2.27 -11.26 -15.78
N GLY A 207 1.85 -10.53 -16.82
CA GLY A 207 1.47 -11.11 -18.10
C GLY A 207 2.56 -12.00 -18.72
N ARG A 208 3.84 -11.64 -18.56
CA ARG A 208 4.99 -12.44 -19.02
C ARG A 208 5.18 -13.78 -18.30
N LEU A 209 4.49 -14.01 -17.17
CA LEU A 209 4.53 -15.29 -16.47
C LEU A 209 3.53 -16.29 -17.01
N ASN A 210 2.56 -15.86 -17.83
CA ASN A 210 1.66 -16.77 -18.54
C ASN A 210 2.46 -17.79 -19.37
N LEU A 211 1.84 -18.95 -19.60
CA LEU A 211 2.41 -19.93 -20.53
C LEU A 211 2.48 -19.33 -21.93
N ASP A 212 3.62 -19.53 -22.59
CA ASP A 212 3.76 -19.17 -24.00
C ASP A 212 2.91 -20.12 -24.85
N TRP A 213 2.27 -19.60 -25.89
CA TRP A 213 1.43 -20.41 -26.79
C TRP A 213 2.22 -21.49 -27.55
N THR A 214 3.55 -21.34 -27.64
CA THR A 214 4.48 -22.33 -28.21
C THR A 214 5.03 -23.32 -27.19
N ASP A 215 4.71 -23.14 -25.89
CA ASP A 215 5.18 -24.06 -24.86
C ASP A 215 4.52 -25.44 -25.09
N PRO A 216 5.31 -26.53 -25.22
CA PRO A 216 4.77 -27.87 -25.45
C PRO A 216 3.97 -28.40 -24.24
N ASP A 217 4.20 -27.85 -23.05
CA ASP A 217 3.47 -28.21 -21.84
C ASP A 217 2.47 -27.11 -21.48
N GLN A 218 1.21 -27.35 -21.84
CA GLN A 218 0.05 -26.52 -21.52
C GLN A 218 -0.78 -27.13 -20.38
N SER A 219 -0.15 -27.89 -19.48
CA SER A 219 -0.85 -28.54 -18.35
C SER A 219 -1.38 -27.53 -17.33
N LEU A 220 -2.48 -27.91 -16.66
CA LEU A 220 -3.07 -27.12 -15.58
C LEU A 220 -2.10 -26.95 -14.41
N GLU A 221 -1.27 -27.95 -14.14
CA GLU A 221 -0.25 -27.92 -13.09
C GLU A 221 0.77 -26.80 -13.36
N LYS A 222 1.26 -26.70 -14.60
CA LYS A 222 2.25 -25.68 -14.99
C LYS A 222 1.62 -24.28 -15.05
N GLU A 223 0.39 -24.18 -15.53
CA GLU A 223 -0.38 -22.92 -15.51
C GLU A 223 -0.59 -22.42 -14.07
N ASN A 224 -0.97 -23.31 -13.15
CA ASN A 224 -1.17 -22.97 -11.74
C ASN A 224 0.14 -22.60 -11.05
N GLU A 225 1.26 -23.23 -11.40
CA GLU A 225 2.58 -22.83 -10.91
C GLU A 225 3.00 -21.45 -11.42
N ALA A 226 2.73 -21.15 -12.69
CA ALA A 226 2.89 -19.81 -13.24
C ALA A 226 2.05 -18.76 -12.49
N PHE A 227 0.78 -19.09 -12.19
CA PHE A 227 -0.10 -18.22 -11.43
C PHE A 227 0.42 -17.96 -10.00
N ARG A 228 0.93 -18.97 -9.29
CA ARG A 228 1.54 -18.77 -7.96
C ARG A 228 2.72 -17.80 -8.01
N ARG A 229 3.55 -17.87 -9.06
CA ARG A 229 4.64 -16.91 -9.29
C ARG A 229 4.12 -15.51 -9.56
N ALA A 230 3.03 -15.37 -10.31
CA ALA A 230 2.36 -14.08 -10.55
C ALA A 230 1.80 -13.47 -9.26
N MET A 231 1.11 -14.26 -8.44
CA MET A 231 0.64 -13.83 -7.12
C MET A 231 1.80 -13.34 -6.24
N ALA A 232 2.90 -14.08 -6.20
CA ALA A 232 4.07 -13.70 -5.41
C ALA A 232 4.71 -12.40 -5.93
N LEU A 233 4.82 -12.25 -7.25
CA LEU A 233 5.37 -11.05 -7.88
C LEU A 233 4.52 -9.81 -7.54
N ALA A 234 3.22 -9.85 -7.83
CA ALA A 234 2.32 -8.73 -7.60
C ALA A 234 2.14 -8.42 -6.12
N GLY A 235 1.99 -9.47 -5.30
CA GLY A 235 1.82 -9.36 -3.87
C GLY A 235 3.01 -8.78 -3.13
N ASN A 236 4.23 -9.18 -3.48
CA ASN A 236 5.43 -8.62 -2.87
C ASN A 236 5.58 -7.13 -3.20
N GLU A 237 5.31 -6.73 -4.46
CA GLU A 237 5.39 -5.32 -4.86
C GLU A 237 4.33 -4.46 -4.16
N PHE A 238 3.12 -5.01 -3.96
CA PHE A 238 2.08 -4.39 -3.14
C PHE A 238 2.54 -4.21 -1.68
N MET A 239 3.10 -5.25 -1.06
CA MET A 239 3.58 -5.17 0.32
C MET A 239 4.76 -4.21 0.46
N ASP A 240 5.64 -4.12 -0.53
CA ASP A 240 6.72 -3.13 -0.57
C ASP A 240 6.15 -1.72 -0.63
N SER A 241 5.09 -1.49 -1.42
CA SER A 241 4.37 -0.21 -1.46
C SER A 241 3.73 0.12 -0.10
N VAL A 242 3.01 -0.81 0.53
CA VAL A 242 2.42 -0.62 1.86
C VAL A 242 3.51 -0.30 2.89
N ARG A 243 4.59 -1.08 2.92
CA ARG A 243 5.69 -0.90 3.89
C ARG A 243 6.48 0.36 3.65
N PHE A 244 6.63 0.81 2.41
CA PHE A 244 7.17 2.14 2.11
C PHE A 244 6.30 3.22 2.76
N HIS A 245 4.97 3.10 2.62
CA HIS A 245 4.06 4.09 3.18
C HIS A 245 4.08 4.08 4.71
N VAL A 246 4.11 2.89 5.33
CA VAL A 246 4.19 2.71 6.78
C VAL A 246 5.52 3.21 7.36
N ASN A 247 6.64 2.77 6.79
CA ASN A 247 7.95 2.95 7.43
C ASN A 247 8.70 4.22 7.02
N SER A 248 8.35 4.82 5.87
CA SER A 248 9.07 5.96 5.31
C SER A 248 8.15 7.16 5.08
N TRP A 249 7.03 6.97 4.38
CA TRP A 249 6.13 8.07 4.04
C TRP A 249 5.42 8.64 5.26
N LEU A 250 4.70 7.83 6.05
CA LEU A 250 3.90 8.30 7.18
C LEU A 250 4.74 9.02 8.25
N PRO A 251 5.93 8.52 8.67
CA PRO A 251 6.77 9.24 9.63
C PRO A 251 7.22 10.62 9.15
N ALA A 252 7.34 10.82 7.82
CA ALA A 252 7.68 12.12 7.26
C ALA A 252 6.59 13.17 7.51
N ARG A 253 5.32 12.76 7.59
CA ARG A 253 4.19 13.65 7.84
C ARG A 253 4.37 14.44 9.12
N SER A 254 4.75 13.77 10.21
CA SER A 254 4.98 14.42 11.51
C SER A 254 6.13 15.42 11.46
N ILE A 255 7.22 15.08 10.75
CA ILE A 255 8.37 15.99 10.58
C ILE A 255 7.95 17.25 9.82
N VAL A 256 7.21 17.09 8.72
CA VAL A 256 6.71 18.23 7.93
C VAL A 256 5.73 19.07 8.75
N MET A 257 4.80 18.44 9.46
CA MET A 257 3.84 19.13 10.32
C MET A 257 4.53 19.94 11.43
N GLU A 258 5.47 19.34 12.15
CA GLU A 258 6.25 20.03 13.19
C GLU A 258 7.00 21.24 12.61
N THR A 259 7.59 21.07 11.43
CA THR A 259 8.31 22.15 10.74
C THR A 259 7.37 23.27 10.30
N LEU A 260 6.18 22.93 9.80
CA LEU A 260 5.14 23.91 9.45
C LEU A 260 4.66 24.66 10.70
N VAL A 261 4.46 24.00 11.83
CA VAL A 261 4.08 24.68 13.08
C VAL A 261 5.17 25.63 13.55
N ALA A 262 6.44 25.24 13.45
CA ALA A 262 7.59 26.05 13.88
C ALA A 262 8.01 27.13 12.86
N ARG A 263 7.39 27.21 11.68
CA ARG A 263 7.87 28.05 10.57
C ARG A 263 8.07 29.54 10.92
N GLN A 264 7.22 30.10 11.77
CA GLN A 264 7.34 31.50 12.21
C GLN A 264 8.56 31.77 13.10
N THR A 265 9.11 30.73 13.74
CA THR A 265 10.36 30.86 14.51
C THR A 265 11.60 30.85 13.61
N VAL A 266 11.46 30.31 12.40
CA VAL A 266 12.51 30.26 11.38
C VAL A 266 12.49 31.52 10.53
N ASP A 267 11.30 31.94 10.13
CA ASP A 267 11.06 33.08 9.27
C ASP A 267 9.81 33.84 9.74
N PRO A 268 9.91 35.13 10.13
CA PRO A 268 8.76 35.90 10.58
C PRO A 268 7.60 36.00 9.57
N SER A 269 7.85 35.89 8.25
CA SER A 269 6.76 35.78 7.27
C SER A 269 6.03 34.44 7.31
N GLY A 270 6.67 33.40 7.84
CA GLY A 270 6.13 32.03 7.90
C GLY A 270 6.10 31.34 6.54
N GLU A 271 6.82 31.87 5.55
CA GLU A 271 6.86 31.36 4.18
C GLU A 271 8.00 30.37 3.97
N ILE A 272 8.96 30.32 4.91
CA ILE A 272 10.14 29.47 4.84
C ILE A 272 10.09 28.42 5.95
N ILE A 273 10.36 27.16 5.56
CA ILE A 273 10.53 26.04 6.48
C ILE A 273 11.95 25.47 6.38
N VAL A 274 12.45 24.94 7.50
CA VAL A 274 13.77 24.29 7.57
C VAL A 274 13.60 22.91 8.16
N LEU A 275 13.78 21.88 7.34
CA LEU A 275 13.74 20.49 7.80
C LEU A 275 15.04 20.15 8.53
N ASN A 276 14.93 19.79 9.80
CA ASN A 276 16.08 19.35 10.61
C ASN A 276 16.64 17.98 10.17
N LYS A 277 15.87 17.20 9.40
CA LYS A 277 16.23 15.88 8.87
C LYS A 277 15.61 15.70 7.49
N PHE A 278 16.35 15.07 6.58
CA PHE A 278 15.80 14.66 5.29
C PHE A 278 14.67 13.64 5.46
N CYS A 279 13.54 13.88 4.80
CA CYS A 279 12.38 12.99 4.71
C CYS A 279 11.65 13.22 3.37
N PRO A 280 10.77 12.32 2.92
CA PRO A 280 9.94 12.51 1.71
C PRO A 280 8.86 13.58 1.91
N TRP A 281 9.29 14.83 2.10
CA TRP A 281 8.43 15.95 2.51
C TRP A 281 7.48 16.45 1.43
N LYS A 282 7.87 16.34 0.15
CA LYS A 282 7.08 16.86 -1.00
C LYS A 282 5.67 16.29 -1.03
N LEU A 283 5.53 15.03 -0.61
CA LEU A 283 4.26 14.30 -0.64
C LEU A 283 3.29 14.75 0.46
N HIS A 284 3.78 15.41 1.53
CA HIS A 284 2.95 15.83 2.68
C HIS A 284 2.71 17.34 2.71
N LEU A 285 3.63 18.14 2.17
CA LEU A 285 3.60 19.59 2.32
C LEU A 285 2.27 20.19 1.85
N PHE A 286 1.84 19.87 0.63
CA PHE A 286 0.63 20.45 0.04
C PHE A 286 -0.65 20.05 0.77
N GLU A 287 -0.74 18.79 1.19
CA GLU A 287 -1.88 18.30 1.95
C GLU A 287 -1.97 19.04 3.28
N LEU A 288 -0.85 19.15 3.98
CA LEU A 288 -0.77 19.84 5.27
C LEU A 288 -1.00 21.35 5.15
N GLU A 289 -0.55 22.00 4.08
CA GLU A 289 -0.85 23.41 3.81
C GLU A 289 -2.36 23.65 3.70
N GLY A 290 -3.06 22.78 2.96
CA GLY A 290 -4.51 22.82 2.82
C GLY A 290 -5.23 22.55 4.15
N GLU A 291 -4.85 21.48 4.84
CA GLU A 291 -5.43 21.10 6.14
C GLU A 291 -5.24 22.19 7.22
N MET A 292 -4.05 22.77 7.27
CA MET A 292 -3.68 23.80 8.24
C MET A 292 -4.09 25.22 7.80
N LYS A 293 -4.66 25.37 6.59
CA LYS A 293 -5.08 26.64 6.00
C LYS A 293 -3.93 27.67 6.01
N ILE A 294 -2.76 27.25 5.57
CA ILE A 294 -1.56 28.10 5.55
C ILE A 294 -1.69 29.14 4.43
N ASP A 295 -1.63 30.42 4.83
CA ASP A 295 -1.64 31.58 3.93
C ASP A 295 -0.67 32.64 4.52
N PRO A 296 0.30 33.16 3.75
CA PRO A 296 0.69 32.75 2.39
C PRO A 296 1.25 31.30 2.34
N PRO A 297 1.15 30.62 1.18
CA PRO A 297 1.71 29.27 1.01
C PRO A 297 3.24 29.26 1.15
N ILE A 298 3.78 28.11 1.53
CA ILE A 298 5.21 27.91 1.74
C ILE A 298 5.97 28.03 0.41
N LYS A 299 7.07 28.80 0.44
CA LYS A 299 7.99 28.97 -0.68
C LYS A 299 9.13 27.96 -0.60
N MET A 300 9.46 27.33 -1.72
CA MET A 300 10.50 26.29 -1.81
C MET A 300 11.76 26.79 -2.54
N ARG A 301 12.97 26.36 -2.09
CA ARG A 301 14.23 26.48 -2.87
C ARG A 301 15.32 25.52 -2.40
N GLU A 302 15.89 24.78 -3.34
CA GLU A 302 17.05 23.91 -3.11
C GLU A 302 18.37 24.70 -3.00
N ALA A 303 19.21 24.35 -2.02
CA ALA A 303 20.56 24.92 -1.85
C ALA A 303 21.60 23.80 -1.75
N ASN A 304 22.58 23.81 -2.67
CA ASN A 304 23.73 22.92 -2.66
C ASN A 304 24.88 23.56 -1.88
N ASN A 305 25.06 23.20 -0.61
CA ASN A 305 26.28 23.51 0.14
C ASN A 305 27.16 22.27 0.21
N GLY A 306 28.26 22.31 -0.56
CA GLY A 306 29.20 21.21 -0.74
C GLY A 306 29.50 20.42 0.55
N GLY A 307 29.05 19.18 0.58
CA GLY A 307 29.61 18.12 1.43
C GLY A 307 28.89 17.78 2.73
N CYS A 308 28.01 18.62 3.27
CA CYS A 308 27.29 18.30 4.52
C CYS A 308 25.80 18.63 4.39
N LYS A 309 24.96 17.58 4.41
CA LYS A 309 23.50 17.67 4.29
C LYS A 309 22.88 18.30 5.55
N GLN A 310 22.97 19.62 5.69
CA GLN A 310 22.15 20.39 6.61
C GLN A 310 21.29 21.33 5.75
N LEU A 311 20.02 20.96 5.57
CA LEU A 311 19.12 21.57 4.60
C LEU A 311 18.47 22.81 5.19
N GLN A 312 18.92 23.99 4.76
CA GLN A 312 18.31 25.28 5.06
C GLN A 312 17.80 25.88 3.73
N TYR A 313 16.48 26.07 3.60
CA TYR A 313 15.81 26.44 2.33
C TYR A 313 15.57 27.96 2.28
N LEU A 314 15.82 28.62 1.14
CA LEU A 314 15.65 30.10 1.02
C LEU A 314 15.39 30.59 -0.42
N LEU A 315 14.12 30.71 -0.86
CA LEU A 315 13.53 31.49 -1.99
C LEU A 315 13.76 31.12 -3.48
N THR A 316 12.75 30.53 -4.13
CA THR A 316 12.36 30.85 -5.52
C THR A 316 10.83 30.89 -5.61
N GLY A 317 10.26 32.02 -6.03
CA GLY A 317 8.82 32.30 -6.04
C GLY A 317 8.01 31.57 -7.11
N LEU A 318 8.22 30.26 -7.28
CA LEU A 318 7.42 29.41 -8.16
C LEU A 318 6.52 28.51 -7.32
N ARG A 319 5.22 28.50 -7.66
CA ARG A 319 4.20 27.67 -7.05
C ARG A 319 4.56 26.20 -7.28
N ALA A 320 4.64 25.42 -6.23
CA ALA A 320 5.11 24.04 -6.29
C ALA A 320 4.14 23.08 -7.02
N GLU A 321 2.92 23.53 -7.35
CA GLU A 321 1.99 22.85 -8.29
C GLU A 321 2.66 22.49 -9.62
N SER A 322 3.61 23.29 -10.13
CA SER A 322 4.31 23.01 -11.40
C SER A 322 5.35 21.89 -11.31
N LEU A 323 5.72 21.43 -10.10
CA LEU A 323 6.73 20.40 -9.89
C LEU A 323 6.14 18.99 -9.75
N TYR A 324 4.84 18.86 -9.49
CA TYR A 324 4.15 17.57 -9.36
C TYR A 324 4.17 16.76 -10.66
N HIS A 325 4.33 17.43 -11.81
CA HIS A 325 4.43 16.79 -13.12
C HIS A 325 5.86 16.53 -13.60
N HIS A 326 6.91 16.84 -12.82
CA HIS A 326 8.30 16.81 -13.31
C HIS A 326 9.32 16.10 -12.41
N SER A 327 8.91 15.35 -11.39
CA SER A 327 9.88 14.54 -10.61
C SER A 327 10.18 13.20 -11.27
N GLY A 328 10.76 13.28 -12.47
CA GLY A 328 11.57 12.25 -13.10
C GLY A 328 12.94 12.84 -13.41
N GLU A 329 13.65 13.31 -12.39
CA GLU A 329 15.05 13.72 -12.52
C GLU A 329 15.88 12.99 -11.47
N VAL A 330 16.51 11.92 -11.98
CA VAL A 330 17.74 11.19 -11.60
C VAL A 330 18.07 11.00 -10.13
#